data_AF-A0A7Z0BGF4-F1
#
_entry.id   AF-A0A7Z0BGF4-F1
#
_cell.length_a   1.000
_cell.length_b   1.000
_cell.length_c   1.000
_cell.angle_alpha   90.00
_cell.angle_beta   90.00
_cell.angle_gamma   90.00
#
_symmetry.space_group_name_H-M   'P 1'
#
loop_
_entity.id
_entity.type
_entity.pdbx_description
1 polymer ?
#
loop_
_entity_poly.entity_id
_entity_poly.type
_entity_poly.pdbx_seq_one_letter_code
_entity_poly.pdbx_strand_id
1 'polypeptide(L)'
;MKIRLHEGWTKEEQRKIDAYVNQLDLLDDQDRTPLEAPRFRGAYRYRCWDRRCRGHEQGLLDWEFVALQRRLSHCSDEEARDELKKKFLDMMCAPKRDVAFYVGNQAKRRHVFSVLGVYYPER
;
A
#
# COMPACT_ATOMS: atom_id res chain seq x y z
N MET A 1 -1.30 12.67 -3.40
CA MET A 1 -0.85 11.49 -2.64
C MET A 1 0.50 11.79 -1.98
N LYS A 2 0.83 11.18 -0.84
CA LYS A 2 2.18 11.21 -0.25
C LYS A 2 2.85 9.85 -0.44
N ILE A 3 4.09 9.84 -0.88
CA ILE A 3 4.92 8.63 -1.01
C ILE A 3 6.22 8.88 -0.26
N ARG A 4 6.59 7.96 0.62
CA ARG A 4 7.81 8.02 1.45
C ARG A 4 8.52 6.67 1.40
N LEU A 5 9.82 6.67 1.66
CA LEU A 5 10.57 5.43 1.85
C LEU A 5 9.94 4.61 2.99
N HIS A 6 9.95 3.29 2.81
CA HIS A 6 9.54 2.36 3.85
C HIS A 6 10.66 2.23 4.88
N GLU A 7 10.30 2.13 6.16
CA GLU A 7 11.25 2.03 7.28
C GLU A 7 11.75 0.58 7.49
N GLY A 8 11.52 -0.31 6.51
CA GLY A 8 11.68 -1.76 6.68
C GLY A 8 10.62 -2.40 7.59
N TRP A 9 10.78 -3.68 7.89
CA TRP A 9 9.89 -4.43 8.78
C TRP A 9 10.12 -4.05 10.24
N THR A 10 9.05 -3.91 10.99
CA THR A 10 9.12 -3.84 12.45
C THR A 10 9.53 -5.18 13.05
N LYS A 11 10.02 -5.19 14.30
CA LYS A 11 10.38 -6.43 15.01
C LYS A 11 9.20 -7.41 15.11
N GLU A 12 7.96 -6.92 15.23
CA GLU A 12 6.77 -7.77 15.30
C GLU A 12 6.44 -8.39 13.95
N GLU A 13 6.59 -7.63 12.86
CA GLU A 13 6.39 -8.13 11.49
C GLU A 13 7.47 -9.14 11.11
N GLN A 14 8.75 -8.84 11.42
CA GLN A 14 9.86 -9.76 11.17
C GLN A 14 9.63 -11.10 11.88
N ARG A 15 9.22 -11.09 13.15
CA ARG A 15 8.88 -12.33 13.88
C ARG A 15 7.80 -13.16 13.19
N LYS A 16 6.80 -12.53 12.56
CA LYS A 16 5.75 -13.24 11.81
C LYS A 16 6.29 -13.86 10.53
N ILE A 17 7.17 -13.13 9.83
CA ILE A 17 7.85 -13.63 8.63
C ILE A 17 8.74 -14.82 9.01
N ASP A 18 9.53 -14.70 10.07
CA ASP A 18 10.41 -15.76 10.56
C ASP A 18 9.59 -17.00 10.99
N ALA A 19 8.46 -16.80 11.67
CA ALA A 19 7.58 -17.90 12.05
C ALA A 19 6.99 -18.62 10.82
N TYR A 20 6.62 -17.89 9.77
CA TYR A 20 6.14 -18.46 8.51
C TYR A 20 7.23 -19.25 7.78
N VAL A 21 8.46 -18.71 7.72
CA VAL A 21 9.60 -19.38 7.08
C VAL A 21 9.97 -20.67 7.82
N ASN A 22 9.94 -20.66 9.16
CA ASN A 22 10.30 -21.82 9.99
C ASN A 22 9.16 -22.81 10.24
N GLN A 23 7.97 -22.58 9.69
CA GLN A 23 6.84 -23.48 9.89
C GLN A 23 7.13 -24.83 9.20
N LEU A 24 7.04 -25.95 9.93
CA LEU A 24 7.21 -27.28 9.33
C LEU A 24 6.04 -27.54 8.36
N ASP A 25 6.36 -27.99 7.15
CA ASP A 25 5.36 -28.49 6.22
C ASP A 25 5.12 -29.99 6.47
N LEU A 26 3.88 -30.43 6.29
CA LEU A 26 3.51 -31.84 6.42
C LEU A 26 3.68 -32.59 5.09
N LEU A 27 3.73 -31.89 3.97
CA LEU A 27 3.57 -32.48 2.64
C LEU A 27 4.75 -32.24 1.68
N ASP A 28 5.56 -31.19 1.88
CA ASP A 28 6.66 -30.87 0.97
C ASP A 28 7.77 -30.06 1.65
N ASP A 29 9.04 -30.42 1.43
CA ASP A 29 10.21 -29.76 2.04
C ASP A 29 10.62 -28.52 1.23
N GLN A 30 9.66 -27.63 0.95
CA GLN A 30 9.91 -26.44 0.14
C GLN A 30 10.53 -25.31 0.97
N ASP A 31 11.69 -24.84 0.53
CA ASP A 31 12.32 -23.62 1.04
C ASP A 31 11.38 -22.42 0.84
N ARG A 32 10.87 -21.88 1.95
CA ARG A 32 10.00 -20.70 1.92
C ARG A 32 10.83 -19.43 1.90
N THR A 33 10.65 -18.61 0.86
CA THR A 33 11.32 -17.31 0.76
C THR A 33 10.64 -16.28 1.69
N PRO A 34 11.41 -15.54 2.53
CA PRO A 34 10.85 -14.48 3.36
C PRO A 34 10.28 -13.34 2.52
N LEU A 35 9.29 -12.65 3.08
CA LEU A 35 8.71 -11.47 2.44
C LEU A 35 9.69 -10.28 2.50
N GLU A 36 9.92 -9.68 1.34
CA GLU A 36 10.68 -8.43 1.22
C GLU A 36 9.81 -7.21 1.52
N ALA A 37 10.36 -6.27 2.29
CA ALA A 37 9.70 -5.01 2.57
C ALA A 37 9.51 -4.19 1.28
N PRO A 38 8.34 -3.54 1.07
CA PRO A 38 8.17 -2.60 -0.03
C PRO A 38 9.20 -1.47 0.06
N ARG A 39 9.63 -0.92 -1.09
CA ARG A 39 10.56 0.22 -1.15
C ARG A 39 9.93 1.49 -0.57
N PHE A 40 8.64 1.69 -0.80
CA PHE A 40 7.88 2.87 -0.41
C PHE A 40 6.57 2.50 0.29
N ARG A 41 6.12 3.43 1.14
CA ARG A 41 4.75 3.49 1.66
C ARG A 41 4.00 4.66 1.05
N GLY A 42 2.74 4.42 0.68
CA GLY A 42 1.83 5.42 0.11
C GLY A 42 0.76 5.86 1.10
N ALA A 43 0.27 7.09 0.95
CA ALA A 43 -0.93 7.57 1.63
C ALA A 43 -1.72 8.54 0.74
N TYR A 44 -3.05 8.38 0.70
CA TYR A 44 -3.94 9.34 0.07
C TYR A 44 -4.22 10.50 1.02
N ARG A 45 -4.24 11.71 0.45
CA ARG A 45 -4.64 12.93 1.16
C ARG A 45 -5.83 13.54 0.44
N TYR A 46 -6.93 13.71 1.15
CA TYR A 46 -8.19 14.23 0.60
C TYR A 46 -9.00 14.96 1.67
N ARG A 47 -10.08 15.63 1.26
CA ARG A 47 -11.09 16.20 2.16
C ARG A 47 -12.41 15.50 1.89
N CYS A 48 -13.14 15.13 2.94
CA CYS A 48 -14.49 14.60 2.80
C CYS A 48 -15.51 15.74 2.78
N TRP A 49 -16.79 15.40 2.61
CA TRP A 49 -17.90 16.36 2.55
C TRP A 49 -18.19 17.05 3.90
N ASP A 50 -17.69 16.52 5.02
CA ASP A 50 -17.89 17.15 6.32
C ASP A 50 -17.24 18.54 6.36
N ARG A 51 -18.05 19.56 6.69
CA ARG A 51 -17.62 20.97 6.81
C ARG A 51 -16.53 21.17 7.86
N ARG A 52 -16.42 20.27 8.84
CA ARG A 52 -15.39 20.29 9.89
C ARG A 52 -14.13 19.50 9.49
N CYS A 53 -14.08 18.92 8.29
CA CYS A 53 -12.96 18.13 7.82
C CYS A 53 -11.67 18.97 7.68
N ARG A 54 -10.70 18.72 8.55
CA ARG A 54 -9.35 19.31 8.47
C ARG A 54 -8.46 18.65 7.41
N GLY A 55 -8.95 17.59 6.79
CA GLY A 55 -8.24 16.76 5.81
C GLY A 55 -7.96 15.37 6.39
N HIS A 56 -7.92 14.38 5.50
CA HIS A 56 -7.58 13.00 5.81
C HIS A 56 -6.20 12.67 5.24
N GLU A 57 -5.45 11.84 5.96
CA GLU A 57 -4.27 11.14 5.47
C GLU A 57 -4.49 9.65 5.78
N GLN A 58 -4.73 8.84 4.75
CA GLN A 58 -5.02 7.41 4.89
C GLN A 58 -3.94 6.59 4.20
N GLY A 59 -3.34 5.65 4.93
CA GLY A 59 -2.32 4.76 4.40
C GLY A 59 -2.88 3.85 3.30
N LEU A 60 -2.06 3.58 2.29
CA LEU A 60 -2.36 2.68 1.18
C LEU A 60 -1.72 1.31 1.44
N LEU A 61 -2.55 0.28 1.58
CA LEU A 61 -2.16 -1.13 1.75
C LEU A 61 -2.71 -1.94 0.57
N ASP A 62 -2.26 -1.57 -0.63
CA ASP A 62 -2.67 -2.20 -1.88
C ASP A 62 -1.51 -3.03 -2.47
N TRP A 63 -1.79 -4.28 -2.83
CA TRP A 63 -0.80 -5.19 -3.41
C TRP A 63 -0.28 -4.68 -4.75
N GLU A 64 -1.11 -4.02 -5.56
CA GLU A 64 -0.70 -3.46 -6.85
C GLU A 64 0.30 -2.32 -6.66
N PHE A 65 0.18 -1.57 -5.56
CA PHE A 65 1.12 -0.51 -5.23
C PHE A 65 2.50 -1.11 -4.96
N VAL A 66 2.59 -2.23 -4.23
CA VAL A 66 3.86 -2.94 -3.99
C VAL A 66 4.39 -3.60 -5.26
N ALA A 67 3.52 -4.24 -6.04
CA ALA A 67 3.91 -4.91 -7.28
C ALA A 67 4.52 -3.94 -8.31
N LEU A 68 3.94 -2.74 -8.47
CA LEU A 68 4.49 -1.72 -9.36
C LEU A 68 5.88 -1.26 -8.90
N GLN A 69 6.08 -1.05 -7.60
CA GLN A 69 7.40 -0.68 -7.06
C GLN A 69 8.48 -1.70 -7.39
N ARG A 70 8.15 -2.99 -7.33
CA ARG A 70 9.08 -4.08 -7.68
C ARG A 70 9.47 -4.05 -9.16
N ARG A 71 8.53 -3.70 -10.05
CA ARG A 71 8.82 -3.52 -11.49
C ARG A 71 9.72 -2.32 -11.76
N LEU A 72 9.68 -1.31 -10.88
CA LEU A 72 10.47 -0.09 -10.93
C LEU A 72 11.79 -0.19 -10.13
N SER A 73 12.26 -1.41 -9.84
CA SER A 73 13.50 -1.64 -9.07
C SER A 73 14.75 -1.06 -9.73
N HIS A 74 14.76 -0.98 -11.06
CA HIS A 74 15.85 -0.40 -11.85
C HIS A 74 15.83 1.15 -11.88
N CYS A 75 14.72 1.77 -11.49
CA CYS A 75 14.58 3.23 -11.48
C CYS A 75 15.17 3.84 -10.19
N SER A 76 15.60 5.09 -10.30
CA SER A 76 15.91 5.91 -9.12
C SER A 76 14.69 6.11 -8.22
N ASP A 77 14.92 6.54 -6.97
CA ASP A 77 13.82 6.78 -6.01
C ASP A 77 12.86 7.87 -6.48
N GLU A 78 13.35 8.84 -7.23
CA GLU A 78 12.55 9.95 -7.74
C GLU A 78 11.66 9.48 -8.89
N GLU A 79 12.25 8.84 -9.91
CA GLU A 79 11.52 8.28 -11.05
C GLU A 79 10.46 7.28 -10.60
N ALA A 80 10.80 6.37 -9.69
CA ALA A 80 9.86 5.38 -9.18
C ALA A 80 8.69 6.04 -8.44
N ARG A 81 8.95 7.10 -7.65
CA ARG A 81 7.89 7.85 -6.95
C ARG A 81 6.96 8.55 -7.94
N ASP A 82 7.48 9.09 -9.03
CA ASP A 82 6.68 9.77 -10.03
C ASP A 82 5.84 8.81 -10.85
N GLU A 83 6.36 7.64 -11.22
CA GLU A 83 5.56 6.58 -11.86
C GLU A 83 4.43 6.06 -10.95
N LEU A 84 4.70 5.90 -9.65
CA LEU A 84 3.66 5.55 -8.67
C LEU A 84 2.60 6.64 -8.57
N LYS A 85 2.97 7.92 -8.53
CA LYS A 85 1.99 9.03 -8.53
C LYS A 85 1.18 9.05 -9.83
N LYS A 86 1.82 8.88 -10.98
CA LYS A 86 1.14 8.84 -12.28
C LYS A 86 0.03 7.79 -12.30
N LYS A 87 0.31 6.56 -11.84
CA LYS A 87 -0.71 5.50 -11.77
C LYS A 87 -1.75 5.79 -10.68
N PHE A 88 -1.34 5.97 -9.43
CA PHE A 88 -2.24 5.94 -8.27
C PHE A 88 -2.94 7.27 -7.97
N LEU A 89 -2.45 8.38 -8.50
CA LEU A 89 -3.07 9.70 -8.33
C LEU A 89 -3.57 10.23 -9.67
N ASP A 90 -2.67 10.41 -10.64
CA ASP A 90 -3.01 11.19 -11.83
C ASP A 90 -3.96 10.44 -12.77
N MET A 91 -3.79 9.12 -12.89
CA MET A 91 -4.66 8.25 -13.68
C MET A 91 -5.91 7.82 -12.90
N MET A 92 -5.74 7.17 -11.75
CA MET A 92 -6.87 6.63 -10.97
C MET A 92 -7.78 7.72 -10.41
N CYS A 93 -7.20 8.85 -9.98
CA CYS A 93 -7.94 9.99 -9.43
C CYS A 93 -8.08 11.16 -10.39
N ALA A 94 -8.03 10.88 -11.70
CA ALA A 94 -8.24 11.88 -12.72
C ALA A 94 -9.62 12.57 -12.55
N PRO A 95 -9.77 13.87 -12.88
CA PRO A 95 -11.04 14.59 -12.75
C PRO A 95 -12.22 13.97 -13.51
N LYS A 96 -11.94 13.18 -14.55
CA LYS A 96 -12.93 12.46 -15.37
C LYS A 96 -13.43 11.14 -14.76
N ARG A 97 -12.91 10.75 -13.59
CA ARG A 97 -13.27 9.50 -12.91
C ARG A 97 -14.19 9.78 -11.73
N ASP A 98 -15.05 8.82 -11.41
CA ASP A 98 -15.83 8.84 -10.18
C ASP A 98 -15.22 7.87 -9.16
N VAL A 99 -14.30 8.38 -8.34
CA VAL A 99 -13.43 7.54 -7.52
C VAL A 99 -14.08 7.13 -6.21
N ALA A 100 -14.03 5.83 -5.92
CA ALA A 100 -14.32 5.27 -4.62
C ALA A 100 -13.12 4.49 -4.07
N PHE A 101 -12.82 4.67 -2.78
CA PHE A 101 -11.81 3.88 -2.09
C PHE A 101 -12.44 2.69 -1.39
N TYR A 102 -11.90 1.50 -1.63
CA TYR A 102 -12.15 0.35 -0.78
C TYR A 102 -11.28 0.49 0.46
N VAL A 103 -11.91 0.60 1.63
CA VAL A 103 -11.21 0.78 2.89
C VAL A 103 -11.44 -0.41 3.81
N GLY A 104 -10.43 -0.74 4.60
CA GLY A 104 -10.52 -1.77 5.63
C GLY A 104 -9.66 -1.42 6.83
N ASN A 105 -9.87 -2.16 7.91
CA ASN A 105 -9.14 -2.00 9.16
C ASN A 105 -8.42 -3.31 9.52
N GLN A 106 -7.58 -3.25 10.55
CA GLN A 106 -6.93 -4.43 11.11
C GLN A 106 -7.52 -4.71 12.49
N ALA A 107 -7.60 -5.98 12.89
CA ALA A 107 -8.19 -6.37 14.18
C ALA A 107 -7.56 -5.64 15.38
N LYS A 108 -6.23 -5.38 15.33
CA LYS A 108 -5.48 -4.63 16.35
C LYS A 108 -5.80 -3.12 16.38
N ARG A 109 -6.36 -2.57 15.29
CA ARG A 109 -6.68 -1.13 15.13
C ARG A 109 -8.03 -0.93 14.44
N ARG A 110 -9.11 -1.40 15.07
CA ARG A 110 -10.47 -1.40 14.50
C ARG A 110 -11.02 -0.03 14.08
N HIS A 111 -10.50 1.06 14.64
CA HIS A 111 -10.95 2.42 14.33
C HIS A 111 -10.07 3.13 13.30
N VAL A 112 -9.02 2.47 12.80
CA VAL A 112 -8.10 3.04 11.81
C VAL A 112 -8.32 2.31 10.49
N PHE A 113 -8.69 3.07 9.47
CA PHE A 113 -8.94 2.56 8.13
C PHE A 113 -7.79 2.92 7.18
N SER A 114 -7.38 1.95 6.39
CA SER A 114 -6.43 2.09 5.30
C SER A 114 -7.14 1.84 3.97
N VAL A 115 -6.68 2.50 2.92
CA VAL A 115 -7.11 2.23 1.55
C VAL A 115 -6.51 0.90 1.12
N LEU A 116 -7.35 -0.04 0.71
CA LEU A 116 -6.97 -1.38 0.24
C LEU A 116 -7.04 -1.49 -1.28
N GLY A 117 -7.77 -0.58 -1.93
CA GLY A 117 -7.89 -0.50 -3.38
C GLY A 117 -8.67 0.73 -3.81
N VAL A 118 -8.62 1.01 -5.11
CA VAL A 118 -9.28 2.17 -5.73
C VAL A 118 -10.18 1.69 -6.86
N TYR A 119 -11.45 2.07 -6.82
CA TYR A 119 -12.39 1.94 -7.92
C TYR A 119 -12.50 3.28 -8.65
N TYR A 120 -12.33 3.28 -9.96
CA TYR A 120 -12.22 4.50 -10.78
C TYR A 120 -12.95 4.37 -12.14
N PRO A 121 -14.28 4.20 -12.15
CA PRO A 121 -15.08 4.25 -13.39
C PRO A 121 -14.97 5.61 -14.09
N GLU A 122 -15.28 5.62 -15.39
CA GLU A 122 -15.53 6.87 -16.11
C GLU A 122 -16.87 7.45 -15.69
N ARG A 123 -16.99 8.79 -15.77
CA ARG A 123 -18.23 9.51 -15.49
C ARG A 123 -19.21 9.45 -16.64
#